data_AF-A0A0B8Q793-F1
#
_entry.id   AF-A0A0B8Q793-F1
#
_cell.length_a   1.000
_cell.length_b   1.000
_cell.length_c   1.000
_cell.angle_alpha   90.00
_cell.angle_beta   90.00
_cell.angle_gamma   90.00
#
_symmetry.space_group_name_H-M   'P 1'
#
loop_
_entity.id
_entity.type
_entity.pdbx_description
1 polymer ?
#
loop_
_entity_poly.entity_id
_entity_poly.type
_entity_poly.pdbx_seq_one_letter_code
_entity_poly.pdbx_strand_id
1 'polypeptide(L)'
;MSLLDVFGRGLFESLSNALPKARFKLVYWQQGSLQALLDRRIDYMLHYTLYQLPQDVYTHHLSDINVTLVARKDHPILSKTSAWEDIHNIPW
;
A
#
# COMPACT_ATOMS: atom_id res chain seq x y z
N MET A 1 -1.14 -3.53 -8.18
CA MET A 1 -0.07 -2.51 -8.11
C MET A 1 0.39 -2.42 -6.67
N SER A 2 1.69 -2.54 -6.40
CA SER A 2 2.20 -2.48 -5.02
C SER A 2 2.39 -1.03 -4.56
N LEU A 3 2.46 -0.80 -3.24
CA LEU A 3 2.82 0.51 -2.67
C LEU A 3 4.15 1.02 -3.23
N LEU A 4 5.11 0.12 -3.42
CA LEU A 4 6.44 0.49 -3.89
C LEU A 4 6.43 0.95 -5.36
N ASP A 5 5.53 0.41 -6.19
CA ASP A 5 5.37 0.85 -7.59
C ASP A 5 4.84 2.28 -7.68
N VAL A 6 3.94 2.66 -6.77
CA VAL A 6 3.26 3.96 -6.78
C VAL A 6 4.09 5.03 -6.04
N PHE A 7 4.60 4.69 -4.86
CA PHE A 7 5.22 5.64 -3.95
C PHE A 7 6.72 5.46 -3.76
N GLY A 8 7.33 4.39 -4.28
CA GLY A 8 8.69 4.00 -3.92
C GLY A 8 9.76 5.05 -4.21
N ARG A 9 9.67 5.71 -5.36
CA ARG A 9 10.58 6.81 -5.71
C ARG A 9 10.44 7.99 -4.74
N GLY A 10 9.22 8.48 -4.53
CA GLY A 10 8.95 9.61 -3.64
C GLY A 10 9.32 9.32 -2.19
N LEU A 11 9.08 8.09 -1.72
CA LEU A 11 9.50 7.63 -0.40
C LEU A 11 11.02 7.63 -0.26
N PHE A 12 11.74 7.06 -1.23
CA PHE A 12 13.20 7.01 -1.19
C PHE A 12 13.83 8.40 -1.18
N GLU A 13 13.35 9.30 -2.05
CA GLU A 13 13.82 10.69 -2.13
C GLU A 13 13.53 11.43 -0.81
N SER A 14 12.32 11.30 -0.27
CA SER A 14 11.93 11.96 0.98
C SER A 14 12.75 11.46 2.18
N LEU A 15 12.96 10.15 2.30
CA LEU A 15 13.79 9.54 3.35
C LEU A 15 15.25 9.97 3.23
N SER A 16 15.80 9.95 2.02
CA SER A 16 17.20 10.36 1.79
C SER A 16 17.43 11.82 2.15
N ASN A 17 16.46 12.69 1.88
CA ASN A 17 16.52 14.11 2.25
C ASN A 17 16.39 14.32 3.76
N ALA A 18 15.44 13.64 4.41
CA ALA A 18 15.20 13.76 5.85
C ALA A 18 16.33 13.15 6.69
N LEU A 19 16.97 12.09 6.19
CA LEU A 19 17.95 11.30 6.93
C LEU A 19 19.21 11.08 6.07
N PRO A 20 20.00 12.14 5.77
CA PRO A 20 21.06 12.12 4.76
C PRO A 20 22.25 11.22 5.13
N LYS A 21 22.37 10.82 6.40
CA LYS A 21 23.43 9.94 6.88
C LYS A 21 22.99 8.47 6.98
N ALA A 22 21.71 8.19 6.81
CA ALA A 22 21.16 6.84 6.87
C ALA A 22 21.27 6.15 5.51
N ARG A 23 21.30 4.81 5.53
CA ARG A 23 21.24 3.98 4.32
C ARG A 23 19.90 3.28 4.27
N PHE A 24 19.19 3.44 3.17
CA PHE A 24 17.87 2.84 2.97
C PHE A 24 17.93 1.74 1.92
N LYS A 25 17.22 0.65 2.19
CA LYS A 25 16.94 -0.40 1.21
C LYS A 25 15.43 -0.65 1.21
N LEU A 26 14.79 -0.33 0.10
CA LEU A 26 13.38 -0.65 -0.12
C LEU A 26 13.32 -2.00 -0.86
N VAL A 27 12.49 -2.91 -0.39
CA VAL A 27 12.28 -4.23 -0.99
C VAL A 27 10.80 -4.49 -1.17
N TYR A 28 10.44 -5.19 -2.24
CA TYR A 28 9.08 -5.69 -2.40
C TYR A 28 8.79 -6.75 -1.34
N TRP A 29 7.54 -6.77 -0.87
CA TRP A 29 7.07 -7.87 -0.03
C TRP A 29 7.02 -9.16 -0.84
N GLN A 30 7.63 -10.22 -0.32
CA GLN A 30 7.75 -11.52 -0.98
C GLN A 30 7.57 -12.64 0.04
N GLN A 31 7.56 -13.89 -0.44
CA GLN A 31 7.59 -15.05 0.42
C GLN A 31 8.82 -14.97 1.35
N GLY A 32 8.59 -15.13 2.66
CA GLY A 32 9.64 -15.02 3.68
C GLY A 32 9.91 -13.61 4.21
N SER A 33 9.30 -12.55 3.65
CA SER A 33 9.45 -11.19 4.19
C SER A 33 8.91 -11.05 5.62
N LEU A 34 7.84 -11.77 5.98
CA LEU A 34 7.33 -11.79 7.37
C LEU A 34 8.38 -12.37 8.32
N GLN A 35 9.01 -13.49 7.95
CA GLN A 35 10.07 -14.06 8.77
C GLN A 35 11.26 -13.12 8.86
N ALA A 36 11.65 -12.47 7.76
CA ALA A 36 12.71 -11.47 7.76
C ALA A 36 12.37 -10.26 8.67
N LEU A 37 11.10 -9.85 8.75
CA LEU A 37 10.64 -8.82 9.69
C LEU A 37 10.80 -9.29 11.15
N LEU A 38 10.31 -10.49 11.46
CA LEU A 38 10.42 -11.09 12.80
C LEU A 38 11.90 -11.30 13.21
N ASP A 39 12.76 -11.66 12.27
CA ASP A 39 14.20 -11.83 12.45
C ASP A 39 14.97 -10.50 12.47
N ARG A 40 14.29 -9.35 12.36
CA ARG A 40 14.90 -8.00 12.26
C ARG A 40 15.87 -7.82 11.09
N ARG A 41 15.68 -8.58 10.02
CA ARG A 41 16.33 -8.37 8.71
C ARG A 41 15.58 -7.35 7.85
N ILE A 42 14.33 -7.07 8.21
CA ILE A 42 13.54 -5.93 7.72
C ILE A 42 13.14 -5.14 8.97
N ASP A 43 13.40 -3.84 8.97
CA ASP A 43 13.12 -2.98 10.13
C ASP A 43 11.68 -2.46 10.15
N TYR A 44 11.12 -2.16 8.96
CA TYR A 44 9.80 -1.56 8.81
C TYR A 44 9.05 -2.16 7.63
N MET A 45 7.72 -2.24 7.76
CA MET A 45 6.81 -2.63 6.69
C MET A 45 5.74 -1.56 6.49
N LEU A 46 5.53 -1.17 5.24
CA LEU A 46 4.36 -0.40 4.81
C LEU A 46 3.41 -1.36 4.09
N HIS A 47 2.17 -1.46 4.54
CA HIS A 47 1.19 -2.34 3.95
C HIS A 47 -0.21 -1.72 3.99
N TYR A 48 -1.07 -2.15 3.08
CA TYR A 48 -2.50 -1.95 3.19
C TYR A 48 -3.06 -2.93 4.22
N THR A 49 -4.11 -2.54 4.95
CA THR A 49 -4.79 -3.37 5.97
C THR A 49 -5.59 -4.50 5.32
N LEU A 50 -4.92 -5.42 4.63
CA LEU A 50 -5.54 -6.54 3.91
C LEU A 50 -5.41 -7.86 4.66
N TYR A 51 -4.53 -7.95 5.66
CA TYR A 51 -4.34 -9.15 6.46
C TYR A 51 -3.91 -8.80 7.89
N GLN A 52 -4.31 -9.66 8.83
CA GLN A 52 -3.93 -9.55 10.23
C GLN A 52 -2.45 -9.94 10.39
N LEU A 53 -1.69 -9.07 11.07
CA LEU A 53 -0.30 -9.35 11.42
C LEU A 53 -0.23 -10.08 12.76
N PRO A 54 0.85 -10.85 13.02
CA PRO A 54 1.09 -11.45 14.33
C PRO A 54 1.14 -10.37 15.42
N GLN A 55 0.77 -10.74 16.65
CA GLN A 55 0.77 -9.83 17.81
C GLN A 55 2.16 -9.24 18.10
N ASP A 56 3.23 -9.94 17.73
CA ASP A 56 4.61 -9.50 17.89
C ASP A 56 4.99 -8.32 16.95
N VAL A 57 4.10 -7.94 16.04
CA VAL A 57 4.29 -6.81 15.12
C VAL A 57 3.45 -5.63 15.57
N TYR A 58 4.12 -4.58 16.04
CA TYR A 58 3.45 -3.30 16.29
C TYR A 58 3.02 -2.65 14.98
N THR A 59 1.75 -2.25 14.90
CA THR A 59 1.18 -1.56 13.74
C THR A 59 0.74 -0.16 14.12
N HIS A 60 0.98 0.79 13.22
CA HIS A 60 0.53 2.17 13.37
C HIS A 60 -0.19 2.61 12.10
N HIS A 61 -1.41 3.13 12.26
CA HIS A 61 -2.16 3.66 11.15
C HIS A 61 -1.53 4.97 10.66
N LEU A 62 -1.25 5.07 9.35
CA LEU A 62 -0.66 6.27 8.75
C LEU A 62 -1.71 7.15 8.06
N SER A 63 -2.60 6.54 7.29
CA SER A 63 -3.62 7.24 6.52
C SER A 63 -4.64 6.26 5.94
N ASP A 64 -5.86 6.75 5.72
CA ASP A 64 -6.85 6.08 4.88
C ASP A 64 -6.61 6.36 3.39
N ILE A 65 -6.82 5.35 2.56
CA ILE A 65 -6.73 5.47 1.10
C ILE A 65 -8.11 5.26 0.51
N ASN A 66 -8.62 6.29 -0.16
CA ASN A 66 -9.91 6.23 -0.83
C ASN A 66 -9.80 5.34 -2.07
N VAL A 67 -10.51 4.21 -2.04
CA VAL A 67 -10.71 3.39 -3.23
C VAL A 67 -11.66 4.14 -4.15
N THR A 68 -11.21 4.43 -5.37
CA THR A 68 -11.99 5.16 -6.37
C THR A 68 -12.22 4.30 -7.60
N LEU A 69 -13.36 4.54 -8.25
CA LEU A 69 -13.71 3.85 -9.47
C LEU A 69 -13.15 4.59 -10.68
N VAL A 70 -12.38 3.89 -11.50
CA VAL A 70 -11.80 4.43 -12.73
C VAL A 70 -12.43 3.73 -13.92
N ALA A 71 -12.99 4.50 -14.86
CA ALA A 71 -13.58 3.98 -16.08
C ALA A 71 -13.29 4.89 -17.27
N ARG A 72 -13.56 4.42 -18.49
CA ARG A 72 -13.48 5.26 -19.70
C ARG A 72 -14.41 6.46 -19.58
N LYS A 73 -14.05 7.59 -20.19
CA LYS A 73 -14.79 8.86 -20.10
C LYS A 73 -16.29 8.72 -20.35
N ASP A 74 -16.67 7.87 -21.31
CA ASP A 74 -18.07 7.68 -21.70
C ASP A 74 -18.71 6.44 -21.04
N HIS A 75 -18.06 5.85 -20.03
CA HIS A 75 -18.58 4.66 -19.36
C HIS A 75 -19.77 5.03 -18.45
N PRO A 76 -20.94 4.36 -18.58
CA PRO A 76 -22.15 4.71 -17.82
C PRO A 76 -21.95 4.73 -16.30
N ILE A 77 -20.99 3.95 -15.80
CA ILE A 77 -20.66 3.89 -14.37
C ILE A 77 -20.23 5.23 -13.78
N LEU A 78 -19.65 6.13 -14.58
CA LEU A 78 -19.21 7.45 -14.12
C LEU A 78 -20.39 8.38 -13.83
N SER A 79 -21.58 8.05 -14.35
CA SER A 79 -22.84 8.75 -14.04
C SER A 79 -23.63 8.11 -12.90
N LYS A 80 -23.13 7.00 -12.32
CA LYS A 80 -23.75 6.31 -11.18
C LYS A 80 -23.04 6.66 -9.86
N THR A 81 -23.55 6.10 -8.77
CA THR A 81 -22.92 6.20 -7.44
C THR A 81 -21.63 5.36 -7.42
N SER A 82 -20.75 5.65 -6.45
CA SER A 82 -19.62 4.80 -6.09
C SER A 82 -19.93 3.84 -4.94
N ALA A 83 -21.21 3.69 -4.56
CA ALA A 83 -21.63 2.82 -3.48
C ALA A 83 -21.50 1.36 -3.92
N TRP A 84 -20.95 0.50 -3.05
CA TRP A 84 -20.66 -0.89 -3.38
C TRP A 84 -21.93 -1.66 -3.79
N GLU A 85 -23.05 -1.37 -3.12
CA GLU A 85 -24.36 -1.98 -3.39
C GLU A 85 -24.83 -1.73 -4.83
N ASP A 86 -24.44 -0.63 -5.44
CA ASP A 86 -24.92 -0.22 -6.77
C ASP A 86 -24.01 -0.69 -7.92
N ILE A 87 -22.77 -1.10 -7.60
CA ILE A 87 -21.73 -1.37 -8.61
C ILE A 87 -21.27 -2.84 -8.63
N HIS A 88 -21.55 -3.65 -7.60
CA HIS A 88 -21.08 -5.03 -7.50
C HIS A 88 -21.50 -5.96 -8.67
N ASN A 89 -22.61 -5.67 -9.35
CA ASN A 89 -23.18 -6.51 -10.43
C ASN A 89 -22.69 -6.16 -11.85
N ILE A 90 -21.73 -5.25 -11.98
CA ILE A 90 -21.24 -4.79 -13.28
C ILE A 90 -20.04 -5.65 -13.67
N PRO A 91 -19.88 -6.06 -14.95
CA PRO A 91 -18.66 -6.73 -15.39
C PRO A 91 -17.46 -5.78 -15.23
N TRP A 92 -16.48 -6.21 -14.45
CA TRP A 92 -15.25 -5.49 -14.12
C TRP A 92 -14.10 -5.84 -15.06
#